data_AF-A0A7C7K3Y9-F1
#
_entry.id   AF-A0A7C7K3Y9-F1
#
_cell.length_a   1.000
_cell.length_b   1.000
_cell.length_c   1.000
_cell.angle_alpha   90.00
_cell.angle_beta   90.00
_cell.angle_gamma   90.00
#
_symmetry.space_group_name_H-M   'P 1'
#
loop_
_entity.id
_entity.type
_entity.pdbx_description
1 polymer ?
#
loop_
_entity_poly.entity_id
_entity_poly.type
_entity_poly.pdbx_seq_one_letter_code
_entity_poly.pdbx_strand_id
1 'polypeptide(L)' 'NWLINSVKNHNKDKKRVNQVIEFVKENGGLDYAVSKMKSFQKEALNILETFPESDYKTSLKLMVNYVIERKK' A
#
# COMPACT_ATOMS: atom_id res chain seq x y z
N ASN A 1 13.48 -19.71 9.03
CA ASN A 1 12.96 -18.33 9.13
C ASN A 1 11.45 -18.37 9.41
N TRP A 2 11.00 -18.10 10.66
CA TRP A 2 9.63 -18.37 11.12
C TRP A 2 8.56 -17.53 10.41
N LEU A 3 8.82 -16.23 10.21
CA LEU A 3 7.90 -15.32 9.50
C LEU A 3 7.62 -15.80 8.06
N ILE A 4 8.67 -16.06 7.29
CA ILE A 4 8.54 -16.50 5.89
C ILE A 4 7.80 -17.84 5.81
N ASN A 5 8.13 -18.79 6.69
CA ASN A 5 7.42 -20.07 6.72
C ASN A 5 5.94 -19.91 7.11
N SER A 6 5.64 -18.98 8.03
CA SER A 6 4.28 -18.68 8.46
C SER A 6 3.44 -18.13 7.30
N VAL A 7 4.01 -17.24 6.49
CA VAL A 7 3.36 -16.70 5.29
C VAL A 7 3.22 -17.74 4.18
N LYS A 8 4.25 -18.56 3.93
CA LYS A 8 4.25 -19.52 2.82
C LYS A 8 3.39 -20.76 3.09
N ASN A 9 3.51 -21.34 4.28
CA ASN A 9 3.02 -22.68 4.57
C ASN A 9 1.92 -22.73 5.64
N HIS A 10 1.68 -21.64 6.38
CA HIS A 10 0.69 -21.59 7.47
C HIS A 10 -0.32 -20.44 7.32
N ASN A 11 -0.53 -19.95 6.11
CA ASN A 11 -1.42 -18.81 5.82
C ASN A 11 -2.92 -19.05 6.10
N LYS A 12 -3.35 -20.29 6.35
CA LYS A 12 -4.72 -20.64 6.74
C LYS A 12 -4.87 -20.90 8.25
N ASP A 13 -3.78 -20.96 9.00
CA ASP A 13 -3.82 -21.13 10.45
C ASP A 13 -4.13 -19.77 11.09
N LYS A 14 -5.37 -19.62 11.58
CA LYS A 14 -5.84 -18.37 12.19
C LYS A 14 -4.96 -17.90 13.36
N LYS A 15 -4.47 -18.82 14.20
CA LYS A 15 -3.60 -18.46 15.33
C LYS A 15 -2.28 -17.92 14.81
N ARG A 16 -1.69 -18.59 13.82
CA ARG A 16 -0.44 -18.16 13.21
C ARG A 16 -0.59 -16.81 12.49
N VAL A 17 -1.68 -16.61 11.77
CA VAL A 17 -1.97 -15.35 11.07
C VAL A 17 -2.07 -14.19 12.06
N ASN A 18 -2.75 -14.37 13.19
CA ASN A 18 -2.85 -13.33 14.22
C ASN A 18 -1.47 -12.95 14.79
N GLN A 19 -0.60 -13.94 15.06
CA GLN A 19 0.76 -13.69 15.53
C GLN A 19 1.59 -12.87 14.52
N VAL A 20 1.43 -13.15 13.22
CA VAL A 20 2.10 -12.36 12.16
C VAL A 20 1.53 -10.95 12.09
N ILE A 21 0.21 -10.77 12.26
CA ILE A 21 -0.42 -9.46 12.28
C ILE A 21 0.08 -8.62 13.47
N GLU A 22 0.15 -9.19 14.66
CA GLU A 22 0.70 -8.54 15.86
C GLU A 22 2.15 -8.12 15.65
N PHE A 23 2.99 -9.06 15.19
CA PHE A 23 4.38 -8.75 14.85
C PHE A 23 4.50 -7.57 13.87
N VAL A 24 3.70 -7.55 12.80
CA VAL A 24 3.71 -6.45 11.82
C VAL A 24 3.30 -5.12 12.46
N LYS A 25 2.30 -5.11 13.34
CA LYS A 25 1.84 -3.89 14.04
C LYS A 25 2.91 -3.37 15.00
N GLU A 26 3.49 -4.24 15.82
CA GLU A 26 4.53 -3.87 16.80
C GLU A 26 5.78 -3.31 16.13
N ASN A 27 6.10 -3.77 14.92
CA ASN A 27 7.23 -3.28 14.14
C ASN A 27 6.88 -2.08 13.23
N GLY A 28 5.72 -1.45 13.41
CA GLY A 28 5.33 -0.24 12.66
C GLY A 28 5.07 -0.50 11.16
N GLY A 29 4.79 -1.74 10.77
CA GLY A 29 4.62 -2.11 9.36
C GLY A 29 3.43 -1.43 8.68
N LEU A 30 2.38 -1.08 9.44
CA LEU A 30 1.24 -0.33 8.91
C LEU A 30 1.62 1.11 8.56
N ASP A 31 2.34 1.80 9.44
CA ASP A 31 2.79 3.17 9.20
C ASP A 31 3.77 3.24 8.04
N TYR A 32 4.68 2.25 7.95
CA TYR A 32 5.57 2.10 6.80
C TYR A 32 4.79 1.93 5.50
N ALA A 33 3.78 1.05 5.48
CA ALA A 33 2.95 0.82 4.30
C ALA A 33 2.19 2.09 3.88
N VAL A 34 1.63 2.84 4.82
CA VAL A 34 0.95 4.12 4.55
C VAL A 34 1.93 5.16 4.01
N SER A 35 3.11 5.28 4.60
CA SER A 35 4.15 6.20 4.15
C SER A 35 4.63 5.88 2.73
N LYS A 36 4.87 4.60 2.43
CA LYS A 36 5.25 4.18 1.07
C LYS A 36 4.14 4.34 0.06
N MET A 37 2.90 4.07 0.43
CA MET A 37 1.75 4.36 -0.42
C MET A 37 1.69 5.84 -0.82
N LYS A 38 1.88 6.77 0.14
CA LYS A 38 1.93 8.22 -0.15
C LYS A 38 3.15 8.63 -0.98
N SER A 39 4.30 7.97 -0.79
CA SER A 39 5.49 8.18 -1.64
C SER A 39 5.17 7.86 -3.10
N PHE A 40 4.59 6.69 -3.37
CA PHE A 40 4.24 6.27 -4.71
C PHE A 40 3.14 7.16 -5.33
N GLN A 41 2.16 7.61 -4.54
CA GLN A 41 1.19 8.60 -5.00
C GLN A 41 1.89 9.86 -5.51
N LYS A 42 2.80 10.42 -4.72
CA LYS A 42 3.55 11.63 -5.10
C LYS A 42 4.41 11.40 -6.34
N GLU A 43 5.10 10.27 -6.42
CA GLU A 43 5.91 9.90 -7.59
C GLU A 43 5.03 9.79 -8.85
N ALA A 44 3.88 9.14 -8.76
CA ALA A 44 2.93 9.03 -9.87
C ALA A 44 2.38 10.39 -10.30
N LEU A 45 2.01 11.26 -9.35
CA LEU A 45 1.55 12.61 -9.65
C LEU A 45 2.65 13.43 -10.35
N ASN A 46 3.89 13.35 -9.87
CA ASN A 46 5.02 14.03 -10.50
C ASN A 46 5.24 13.56 -11.95
N ILE A 47 5.09 12.25 -12.22
CA ILE A 47 5.16 11.71 -13.59
C ILE A 47 4.02 12.28 -14.43
N LEU A 48 2.79 12.35 -13.90
CA LEU A 48 1.67 12.93 -14.65
C LEU A 48 1.87 14.41 -14.99
N GLU A 49 2.54 15.18 -14.13
CA GLU A 49 2.82 16.59 -14.40
C GLU A 49 3.77 16.81 -15.59
N THR A 50 4.52 15.79 -16.04
CA THR A 50 5.36 15.91 -17.24
C THR A 50 4.58 15.82 -18.55
N PHE A 51 3.30 15.47 -18.50
CA PHE A 51 2.43 15.36 -19.67
C PHE A 51 1.61 16.64 -19.88
N PRO A 52 1.27 16.98 -21.14
CA PRO A 52 0.39 18.10 -21.43
C PRO A 52 -1.01 17.90 -20.82
N GLU A 53 -1.68 19.01 -20.54
CA GLU A 53 -3.06 18.99 -20.07
C GLU A 53 -3.98 18.25 -21.06
N SER A 54 -4.76 17.33 -20.54
CA SER A 54 -5.70 16.51 -21.30
C SER A 54 -6.72 15.85 -20.36
N ASP A 55 -7.83 15.40 -20.91
CA ASP A 55 -8.84 14.63 -20.17
C ASP A 55 -8.25 13.32 -19.61
N TYR A 56 -7.27 12.74 -20.30
CA TYR A 56 -6.54 11.56 -19.84
C TYR A 56 -5.67 11.84 -18.61
N LYS A 57 -4.88 12.94 -18.63
CA LYS A 57 -4.08 13.37 -17.47
C LYS A 57 -4.97 13.62 -16.26
N THR A 58 -6.08 14.31 -16.46
CA THR A 58 -7.08 14.59 -15.41
C THR A 58 -7.69 13.31 -14.84
N SER A 59 -8.09 12.36 -15.70
CA SER A 59 -8.68 11.09 -15.28
C SER A 59 -7.69 10.23 -14.48
N LEU A 60 -6.43 10.17 -14.91
CA LEU A 60 -5.39 9.43 -14.20
C LEU A 60 -5.07 10.08 -12.84
N LYS A 61 -5.01 11.41 -12.77
CA LYS A 61 -4.82 12.16 -11.52
C LYS A 61 -5.96 11.89 -10.52
N LEU A 62 -7.21 11.86 -10.99
CA LEU A 62 -8.37 11.50 -10.18
C LEU A 62 -8.26 10.06 -9.65
N MET A 63 -7.92 9.10 -10.52
CA MET A 63 -7.76 7.69 -10.14
C MET A 63 -6.69 7.51 -9.06
N VAL A 64 -5.53 8.14 -9.23
CA VAL A 64 -4.41 8.06 -8.26
C VAL A 64 -4.83 8.58 -6.90
N ASN A 65 -5.54 9.70 -6.82
CA ASN A 65 -6.01 10.24 -5.53
C ASN A 65 -7.09 9.35 -4.90
N TYR A 66 -8.05 8.87 -5.69
CA TYR A 66 -9.14 8.03 -5.18
C TYR A 66 -8.66 6.72 -4.54
N VAL A 67 -7.67 6.05 -5.14
CA VAL A 67 -7.17 4.76 -4.64
C VAL A 67 -6.51 4.91 -3.27
N ILE A 68 -5.92 6.07 -2.98
CA ILE A 68 -5.11 6.33 -1.78
C ILE A 68 -5.96 6.87 -0.62
N GLU A 69 -6.95 7.72 -0.93
CA GLU A 69 -7.81 8.37 0.07
C GLU A 69 -9.00 7.53 0.53
N ARG A 70 -9.11 6.28 0.05
CA ARG A 70 -10.26 5.41 0.30
C ARG A 70 -10.52 5.24 1.80
N LYS A 71 -11.44 6.03 2.35
CA LYS A 71 -12.13 5.74 3.61
C LYS A 71 -13.16 4.65 3.32
N LYS A 72 -13.04 3.51 3.99
CA LYS A 72 -14.10 2.51 4.10
C LYS A 72 -14.89 2.76 5.37
#